data_AF-A0A961F8X7-F1
#
_entry.id   AF-A0A961F8X7-F1
#
_cell.length_a   1.000
_cell.length_b   1.000
_cell.length_c   1.000
_cell.angle_alpha   90.00
_cell.angle_beta   90.00
_cell.angle_gamma   90.00
#
_symmetry.space_group_name_H-M   'P 1'
#
loop_
_entity.id
_entity.type
_entity.pdbx_description
1 polymer ?
#
loop_
_entity_poly.entity_id
_entity_poly.type
_entity_poly.pdbx_seq_one_letter_code
_entity_poly.pdbx_strand_id
1 'polypeptide(L)'
;MEGYLDQFERYFSLPCTYTDLLTFTERYPLMDKHDNPTYWASVIYPRELQQELYPKLTSIYSLLKTGNLQAVSHLYVERVDFCEFGNSRPFRIRVVNQYNDNYDHFYMKQADASRIYGLELEHLLSPNRINYLFHTRTLVEEHIAGVPGDVFIRD
;
A
#
# COMPACT_ATOMS: atom_id res chain seq x y z
N MET A 1 8.39 -19.77 -5.99
CA MET A 1 8.28 -18.38 -5.52
C MET A 1 7.44 -18.32 -4.26
N GLU A 2 6.18 -18.78 -4.29
CA GLU A 2 5.30 -18.74 -3.10
C GLU A 2 5.88 -19.49 -1.89
N GLY A 3 6.41 -20.71 -2.05
CA GLY A 3 7.05 -21.42 -0.94
C GLY A 3 8.30 -20.73 -0.36
N TYR A 4 9.00 -19.91 -1.14
CA TYR A 4 10.08 -19.07 -0.63
C TYR A 4 9.50 -17.91 0.19
N LEU A 5 8.51 -17.20 -0.35
CA LEU A 5 7.86 -16.10 0.34
C LEU A 5 7.19 -16.55 1.65
N ASP A 6 6.62 -17.75 1.67
CA ASP A 6 6.04 -18.37 2.86
C ASP A 6 7.11 -18.64 3.93
N GLN A 7 8.25 -19.22 3.53
CA GLN A 7 9.39 -19.47 4.42
C GLN A 7 9.94 -18.21 5.08
N PHE A 8 9.88 -17.06 4.39
CA PHE A 8 10.38 -15.77 4.87
C PHE A 8 9.29 -14.85 5.44
N GLU A 9 8.11 -15.40 5.78
CA GLU A 9 6.99 -14.64 6.36
C GLU A 9 6.57 -13.43 5.49
N ARG A 10 6.53 -13.64 4.18
CA ARG A 10 6.07 -12.66 3.17
C ARG A 10 4.75 -13.08 2.50
N TYR A 11 4.37 -14.35 2.60
CA TYR A 11 3.14 -14.88 2.03
C TYR A 11 2.04 -14.95 3.10
N PHE A 12 0.95 -14.22 2.91
CA PHE A 12 -0.19 -14.25 3.84
C PHE A 12 -1.51 -14.26 3.07
N SER A 13 -2.56 -14.84 3.64
CA SER A 13 -3.91 -14.63 3.12
C SER A 13 -4.33 -13.19 3.45
N LEU A 14 -4.54 -12.36 2.43
CA LEU A 14 -5.00 -10.99 2.63
C LEU A 14 -6.54 -10.91 2.67
N PRO A 15 -7.12 -10.07 3.54
CA PRO A 15 -8.57 -9.89 3.63
C PRO A 15 -9.18 -9.15 2.43
N CYS A 16 -8.38 -8.39 1.69
CA CYS A 16 -8.70 -7.88 0.36
C CYS A 16 -7.47 -7.84 -0.55
N THR A 17 -7.72 -7.74 -1.85
CA THR A 17 -6.76 -7.80 -2.94
C THR A 17 -6.75 -6.49 -3.71
N TYR A 18 -5.73 -6.30 -4.57
CA TYR A 18 -5.66 -5.15 -5.48
C TYR A 18 -6.94 -4.98 -6.32
N THR A 19 -7.54 -6.08 -6.77
CA THR A 19 -8.75 -6.07 -7.60
C THR A 19 -9.95 -5.47 -6.86
N ASP A 20 -10.05 -5.70 -5.55
CA ASP A 20 -11.12 -5.15 -4.73
C ASP A 20 -11.05 -3.61 -4.64
N LEU A 21 -9.85 -3.03 -4.79
CA LEU A 21 -9.68 -1.57 -4.80
C LEU A 21 -10.06 -0.94 -6.15
N LEU A 22 -10.19 -1.72 -7.22
CA LEU A 22 -10.58 -1.19 -8.55
C LEU A 22 -12.08 -0.84 -8.64
N THR A 23 -12.89 -1.19 -7.63
CA THR A 23 -14.34 -0.98 -7.64
C THR A 23 -14.77 0.41 -7.17
N PHE A 24 -13.85 1.38 -7.16
CA PHE A 24 -14.19 2.78 -6.88
C PHE A 24 -15.13 3.34 -7.95
N THR A 25 -15.98 4.29 -7.58
CA THR A 25 -16.98 4.89 -8.47
C THR A 25 -16.55 6.23 -9.02
N GLU A 26 -15.78 6.99 -8.25
CA GLU A 26 -15.33 8.32 -8.63
C GLU A 26 -13.86 8.50 -8.29
N ARG A 27 -13.22 9.46 -8.97
CA ARG A 27 -11.86 9.88 -8.68
C ARG A 27 -11.70 11.37 -8.92
N TYR A 28 -10.84 12.00 -8.13
CA TYR A 28 -10.50 13.42 -8.28
C TYR A 28 -8.97 13.61 -8.18
N PRO A 29 -8.36 14.40 -9.08
CA PRO A 29 -6.93 14.67 -9.02
C PRO A 29 -6.53 15.31 -7.69
N LEU A 30 -5.41 14.87 -7.13
CA LEU A 30 -4.77 15.55 -6.01
C LEU A 30 -3.86 16.65 -6.53
N MET A 31 -3.99 17.84 -5.97
CA MET A 31 -3.11 18.97 -6.23
C MET A 31 -2.00 19.04 -5.17
N ASP A 32 -0.83 19.51 -5.58
CA ASP A 32 0.24 19.83 -4.64
C ASP A 32 -0.02 21.17 -3.91
N LYS A 33 0.91 21.59 -3.05
CA LYS A 33 0.81 22.84 -2.30
C LYS A 33 0.82 24.12 -3.18
N HIS A 34 1.14 23.99 -4.46
CA HIS A 34 1.17 25.09 -5.43
C HIS A 34 0.05 24.95 -6.47
N ASP A 35 -0.95 24.11 -6.21
CA ASP A 35 -2.09 23.84 -7.09
C ASP A 35 -1.72 23.17 -8.42
N ASN A 36 -0.55 22.51 -8.48
CA ASN A 36 -0.18 21.72 -9.65
C ASN A 36 -0.77 20.30 -9.53
N PRO A 37 -1.27 19.72 -10.63
CA PRO A 37 -1.70 18.33 -10.67
C PRO A 37 -0.57 17.39 -10.24
N THR A 38 -0.85 16.51 -9.29
CA THR A 38 0.02 15.37 -8.98
C THR A 38 -0.32 14.18 -9.87
N TYR A 39 0.52 13.14 -9.84
CA TYR A 39 0.20 11.85 -10.49
C TYR A 39 -0.83 11.01 -9.73
N TRP A 40 -1.34 11.49 -8.60
CA TRP A 40 -2.29 10.79 -7.75
C TRP A 40 -3.69 11.37 -7.92
N ALA A 41 -4.69 10.50 -7.94
CA ALA A 41 -6.09 10.87 -7.81
C ALA A 41 -6.68 10.14 -6.60
N SER A 42 -7.36 10.86 -5.73
CA SER A 42 -8.12 10.22 -4.65
C SER A 42 -9.33 9.52 -5.24
N VAL A 43 -9.63 8.32 -4.75
CA VAL A 43 -10.75 7.50 -5.20
C VAL A 43 -11.84 7.44 -4.14
N ILE A 44 -13.09 7.38 -4.59
CA ILE A 44 -14.27 7.29 -3.72
C ILE A 44 -14.96 5.96 -3.97
N TYR A 45 -15.26 5.27 -2.87
CA TYR A 45 -16.08 4.06 -2.88
C TYR A 45 -17.48 4.38 -2.35
N PRO A 46 -18.54 3.66 -2.77
CA PRO A 46 -19.84 3.71 -2.13
C PRO A 46 -19.75 3.40 -0.62
N ARG A 47 -20.63 3.98 0.19
CA ARG A 47 -20.57 3.88 1.66
C ARG A 47 -20.63 2.43 2.14
N GLU A 48 -21.45 1.62 1.50
CA GLU A 48 -21.64 0.20 1.80
C GLU A 48 -20.34 -0.56 1.57
N LEU A 49 -19.66 -0.26 0.46
CA LEU A 49 -18.36 -0.85 0.14
C LEU A 49 -17.27 -0.34 1.09
N GLN A 50 -17.28 0.94 1.48
CA GLN A 50 -16.32 1.46 2.46
C GLN A 50 -16.42 0.73 3.81
N GLN A 51 -17.63 0.45 4.28
CA GLN A 51 -17.87 -0.26 5.54
C GLN A 51 -17.28 -1.67 5.54
N GLU A 52 -17.19 -2.30 4.37
CA GLU A 52 -16.56 -3.61 4.21
C GLU A 52 -15.06 -3.50 3.94
N LEU A 53 -14.64 -2.59 3.05
CA LEU A 53 -13.28 -2.49 2.54
C LEU A 53 -12.32 -1.87 3.56
N TYR A 54 -12.72 -0.81 4.26
CA TYR A 54 -11.79 -0.06 5.11
C TYR A 54 -11.31 -0.86 6.33
N PRO A 55 -12.15 -1.67 7.02
CA PRO A 55 -11.67 -2.58 8.05
C PRO A 55 -10.65 -3.60 7.52
N LYS A 56 -10.84 -4.10 6.30
CA LYS A 56 -9.88 -5.02 5.66
C LYS A 56 -8.54 -4.33 5.42
N LEU A 57 -8.56 -3.08 4.96
CA LEU A 57 -7.35 -2.27 4.74
C LEU A 57 -6.60 -1.97 6.05
N THR A 58 -7.30 -1.66 7.15
CA THR A 58 -6.64 -1.45 8.45
C THR A 58 -6.07 -2.75 9.02
N SER A 59 -6.74 -3.90 8.80
CA SER A 59 -6.17 -5.21 9.13
C SER A 59 -4.93 -5.55 8.32
N ILE A 60 -4.89 -5.23 7.02
CA ILE A 60 -3.68 -5.38 6.18
C ILE A 60 -2.55 -4.51 6.71
N TYR A 61 -2.83 -3.26 7.07
CA TYR A 61 -1.84 -2.38 7.67
C TYR A 61 -1.29 -2.94 8.99
N SER A 62 -2.16 -3.47 9.85
CA SER A 62 -1.74 -4.11 11.11
C SER A 62 -0.84 -5.33 10.86
N LEU A 63 -1.21 -6.18 9.90
CA LEU A 63 -0.40 -7.32 9.48
C LEU A 63 0.96 -6.87 8.95
N LEU A 64 1.00 -5.85 8.09
CA LEU A 64 2.24 -5.31 7.51
C LEU A 64 3.21 -4.80 8.58
N LYS A 65 2.70 -4.17 9.64
CA LYS A 65 3.51 -3.55 10.70
C LYS A 65 3.89 -4.51 11.83
N THR A 66 3.04 -5.48 12.14
CA THR A 66 3.17 -6.29 13.35
C THR A 66 3.27 -7.80 13.10
N GLY A 67 3.11 -8.25 11.86
CA GLY A 67 2.99 -9.67 11.52
C GLY A 67 1.68 -10.31 11.98
N ASN A 68 0.74 -9.54 12.54
CA ASN A 68 -0.51 -10.05 13.08
C ASN A 68 -1.73 -9.41 12.42
N LEU A 69 -2.65 -10.24 11.94
CA LEU A 69 -3.99 -9.83 11.47
C LEU A 69 -4.89 -9.55 12.68
N GLN A 70 -4.76 -8.36 13.27
CA GLN A 70 -5.66 -7.90 14.32
C GLN A 70 -6.42 -6.67 13.78
N ALA A 71 -7.72 -6.64 13.97
CA ALA A 71 -8.50 -5.42 13.74
C ALA A 71 -8.11 -4.41 14.82
N VAL A 72 -7.54 -3.28 14.40
CA VAL A 72 -7.07 -2.25 15.31
C VAL A 72 -8.11 -1.12 15.35
N SER A 73 -8.88 -1.06 16.44
CA SER A 73 -10.03 -0.14 16.58
C SER A 73 -9.67 1.34 16.49
N HIS A 74 -8.42 1.70 16.78
CA HIS A 74 -7.93 3.08 16.73
C HIS A 74 -7.33 3.47 15.38
N LEU A 75 -7.31 2.58 14.39
CA LEU A 75 -6.87 2.90 13.04
C LEU A 75 -8.06 3.09 12.12
N TYR A 76 -7.99 4.09 11.26
CA TYR A 76 -8.95 4.26 10.18
C TYR A 76 -8.26 4.65 8.88
N VAL A 77 -8.89 4.30 7.76
CA VAL A 77 -8.48 4.78 6.44
C VAL A 77 -9.04 6.19 6.26
N GLU A 78 -8.15 7.18 6.18
CA GLU A 78 -8.54 8.57 5.89
C GLU A 78 -8.83 8.73 4.39
N ARG A 79 -7.99 8.12 3.55
CA ARG A 79 -8.11 8.25 2.09
C ARG A 79 -7.40 7.13 1.35
N VAL A 80 -7.90 6.83 0.15
CA VAL A 80 -7.23 5.96 -0.83
C VAL A 80 -6.94 6.79 -2.08
N ASP A 81 -5.70 6.76 -2.54
CA ASP A 81 -5.24 7.43 -3.75
C ASP A 81 -4.82 6.39 -4.78
N PHE A 82 -5.10 6.65 -6.05
CA PHE A 82 -4.78 5.81 -7.19
C PHE A 82 -3.86 6.57 -8.16
N CYS A 83 -2.79 5.94 -8.60
CA CYS A 83 -1.89 6.49 -9.61
C CYS A 83 -2.13 5.80 -10.95
N GLU A 84 -2.64 6.55 -11.92
CA GLU A 84 -3.00 6.01 -13.24
C GLU A 84 -1.78 5.76 -14.15
N PHE A 85 -0.70 6.50 -13.92
CA PHE A 85 0.48 6.54 -14.79
C PHE A 85 1.65 5.66 -14.32
N GLY A 86 1.55 5.04 -13.15
CA GLY A 86 2.60 4.12 -12.65
C GLY A 86 2.55 2.75 -13.33
N ASN A 87 3.71 2.13 -13.55
CA ASN A 87 3.84 0.80 -14.20
C ASN A 87 2.98 -0.31 -13.54
N SER A 88 2.65 -0.18 -12.25
CA SER A 88 1.79 -1.11 -11.51
C SER A 88 0.43 -0.51 -11.10
N ARG A 89 0.12 0.70 -11.57
CA ARG A 89 -1.02 1.53 -11.18
C ARG A 89 -1.33 1.44 -9.68
N PRO A 90 -0.41 1.87 -8.81
CA PRO A 90 -0.48 1.60 -7.39
C PRO A 90 -1.66 2.33 -6.75
N PHE A 91 -2.24 1.70 -5.73
CA PHE A 91 -3.04 2.38 -4.72
C PHE A 91 -2.14 2.77 -3.55
N ARG A 92 -2.32 3.98 -3.04
CA ARG A 92 -1.73 4.48 -1.79
C ARG A 92 -2.84 4.66 -0.79
N ILE A 93 -2.76 3.94 0.33
CA ILE A 93 -3.76 3.98 1.38
C ILE A 93 -3.17 4.78 2.54
N ARG A 94 -3.86 5.86 2.93
CA ARG A 94 -3.50 6.68 4.09
C ARG A 94 -4.26 6.19 5.32
N VAL A 95 -3.53 5.66 6.29
CA VAL A 95 -4.07 5.17 7.56
C VAL A 95 -3.70 6.15 8.65
N VAL A 96 -4.66 6.52 9.50
CA VAL A 96 -4.48 7.45 10.60
C VAL A 96 -4.76 6.74 11.92
N ASN A 97 -3.91 7.04 12.91
CA ASN A 97 -4.09 6.60 14.28
C ASN A 97 -4.87 7.66 15.08
N GLN A 98 -6.05 7.28 15.56
CA GLN A 98 -6.97 8.17 16.29
C GLN A 98 -6.41 8.66 17.64
N TYR A 99 -5.40 8.00 18.21
CA TYR A 99 -4.87 8.37 19.52
C TYR A 99 -3.82 9.48 19.48
N ASN A 100 -3.10 9.62 18.36
CA ASN A 100 -2.00 10.58 18.26
C ASN A 100 -1.97 11.36 16.93
N ASP A 101 -3.01 11.22 16.10
CA ASP A 101 -3.15 11.83 14.76
C ASP A 101 -1.96 11.56 13.82
N ASN A 102 -1.11 10.58 14.14
CA ASN A 102 -0.07 10.14 13.24
C ASN A 102 -0.70 9.41 12.07
N TYR A 103 -0.23 9.73 10.88
CA TYR A 103 -0.64 9.07 9.65
C TYR A 103 0.52 8.34 9.01
N ASP A 104 0.19 7.28 8.30
CA ASP A 104 1.14 6.49 7.56
C ASP A 104 0.53 6.09 6.22
N HIS A 105 1.38 5.66 5.29
CA HIS A 105 0.95 5.15 4.01
C HIS A 105 1.46 3.74 3.79
N PHE A 106 0.64 2.94 3.12
CA PHE A 106 1.11 1.72 2.48
C PHE A 106 0.58 1.67 1.06
N TYR A 107 1.24 0.89 0.21
CA TYR A 107 0.87 0.75 -1.18
C TYR A 107 0.34 -0.63 -1.46
N MET A 108 -0.74 -0.71 -2.24
CA MET A 108 -1.21 -1.94 -2.86
C MET A 108 -0.96 -1.86 -4.35
N LYS A 109 -0.28 -2.86 -4.88
CA LYS A 109 0.14 -2.96 -6.28
C LYS A 109 -0.28 -4.28 -6.86
N GLN A 110 -0.50 -4.30 -8.17
CA GLN A 110 -0.46 -5.56 -8.88
C GLN A 110 0.97 -6.11 -8.80
N ALA A 111 1.10 -7.31 -8.28
CA ALA A 111 2.40 -7.94 -8.08
C ALA A 111 2.96 -8.41 -9.42
N ASP A 112 4.22 -8.08 -9.65
CA ASP A 112 5.04 -8.58 -10.73
C ASP A 112 6.30 -9.21 -10.14
N ALA A 113 6.86 -10.20 -10.85
CA ALA A 113 8.01 -10.95 -10.35
C ALA A 113 9.23 -10.03 -10.16
N SER A 114 9.47 -9.11 -11.11
CA SER A 114 10.61 -8.17 -11.06
C SER A 114 10.59 -7.30 -9.80
N ARG A 115 9.44 -6.80 -9.36
CA ARG A 115 9.30 -5.99 -8.16
C ARG A 115 9.55 -6.80 -6.91
N ILE A 116 9.06 -8.04 -6.83
CA ILE A 116 9.33 -8.90 -5.66
C ILE A 116 10.82 -9.22 -5.57
N TYR A 117 11.46 -9.57 -6.68
CA TYR A 117 12.92 -9.77 -6.69
C TYR A 117 13.69 -8.51 -6.33
N GLY A 118 13.23 -7.34 -6.80
CA GLY A 118 13.80 -6.04 -6.42
C GLY A 118 13.69 -5.79 -4.92
N LEU A 119 12.53 -6.03 -4.32
CA LEU A 119 12.32 -5.88 -2.88
C LEU A 119 13.19 -6.83 -2.05
N GLU A 120 13.36 -8.09 -2.48
CA GLU A 120 14.26 -9.03 -1.83
C GLU A 120 15.71 -8.60 -1.92
N LEU A 121 16.15 -8.12 -3.10
CA LEU A 121 17.50 -7.61 -3.28
C LEU A 121 17.74 -6.36 -2.42
N GLU A 122 16.81 -5.40 -2.43
CA GLU A 122 16.88 -4.22 -1.57
C GLU A 122 16.90 -4.61 -0.09
N HIS A 123 16.13 -5.63 0.32
CA HIS A 123 16.11 -6.12 1.69
C HIS A 123 17.46 -6.70 2.14
N LEU A 124 18.17 -7.38 1.23
CA LEU A 124 19.50 -7.93 1.48
C LEU A 124 20.59 -6.85 1.54
N LEU A 125 20.43 -5.76 0.77
CA LEU A 125 21.43 -4.70 0.64
C LEU A 125 21.22 -3.53 1.61
N SER A 126 19.99 -3.32 2.08
CA SER A 126 19.64 -2.21 2.96
C SER A 126 19.84 -2.57 4.43
N PRO A 127 20.38 -1.65 5.26
CA PRO A 127 20.38 -1.83 6.71
C PRO A 127 18.96 -1.75 7.31
N ASN A 128 18.01 -1.15 6.58
CA ASN A 128 16.62 -1.03 7.00
C ASN A 128 15.82 -2.22 6.48
N ARG A 129 15.05 -2.85 7.38
CA ARG A 129 14.11 -3.91 6.98
C ARG A 129 13.02 -3.33 6.09
N ILE A 130 12.78 -3.99 4.97
CA ILE A 130 11.67 -3.69 4.07
C ILE A 130 10.51 -4.59 4.46
N ASN A 131 9.36 -4.00 4.78
CA ASN A 131 8.14 -4.74 5.07
C ASN A 131 7.24 -4.73 3.85
N TYR A 132 6.93 -5.94 3.38
CA TYR A 132 5.96 -6.16 2.32
C TYR A 132 5.27 -7.51 2.50
N LEU A 133 4.08 -7.64 1.91
CA LEU A 133 3.26 -8.84 1.90
C LEU A 133 2.87 -9.17 0.46
N PHE A 134 2.75 -10.46 0.15
CA PHE A 134 2.32 -10.94 -1.15
C PHE A 134 1.18 -11.95 -1.01
N HIS A 135 0.15 -11.78 -1.86
CA HIS A 135 -0.95 -12.73 -1.98
C HIS A 135 -1.66 -12.63 -3.32
N THR A 136 -1.81 -13.74 -4.06
CA THR A 136 -2.67 -13.83 -5.25
C THR A 136 -2.55 -12.62 -6.19
N ARG A 137 -1.32 -12.29 -6.59
CA ARG A 137 -0.98 -11.11 -7.44
C ARG A 137 -1.20 -9.73 -6.82
N THR A 138 -1.40 -9.66 -5.51
CA THR A 138 -1.40 -8.41 -4.74
C THR A 138 -0.08 -8.31 -3.99
N LEU A 139 0.60 -7.18 -4.19
CA LEU A 139 1.77 -6.80 -3.41
C LEU A 139 1.36 -5.64 -2.51
N VAL A 140 1.58 -5.79 -1.21
CA VAL A 140 1.42 -4.74 -0.21
C VAL A 140 2.80 -4.35 0.26
N GLU A 141 3.17 -3.08 0.17
CA GLU A 141 4.47 -2.61 0.65
C GLU A 141 4.31 -1.37 1.54
N GLU A 142 5.17 -1.28 2.55
CA GLU A 142 5.25 -0.11 3.42
C GLU A 142 5.78 1.11 2.65
N HIS A 143 5.29 2.30 3.00
CA HIS A 143 5.90 3.51 2.50
C HIS A 143 7.29 3.70 3.12
N ILE A 144 8.33 3.61 2.28
CA ILE A 144 9.69 3.95 2.68
C ILE A 144 9.85 5.47 2.52
N ALA A 145 9.64 6.21 3.60
CA ALA A 145 9.91 7.65 3.63
C ALA A 145 11.42 7.89 3.45
N GLY A 146 11.81 8.54 2.35
CA GLY A 146 13.19 9.00 2.16
C GLY A 146 13.92 8.54 0.90
N VAL A 147 13.28 7.79 -0.01
CA VAL A 147 13.83 7.55 -1.35
C VAL A 147 12.89 8.09 -2.41
N PRO A 148 12.96 9.38 -2.75
CA PRO A 148 12.36 9.87 -3.98
C PRO A 148 13.09 9.18 -5.15
N GLY A 149 12.37 8.41 -5.97
CA GLY A 149 12.94 7.81 -7.19
C GLY A 149 13.47 8.85 -8.18
N ASP A 150 13.09 10.11 -7.99
CA ASP A 150 13.55 11.33 -8.64
C ASP A 150 14.96 11.77 -8.23
N VAL A 151 15.55 11.21 -7.16
CA VAL A 151 16.96 11.43 -6.79
C VAL A 151 17.89 10.35 -7.36
N PHE A 152 17.35 9.20 -7.79
CA PHE A 152 18.14 8.09 -8.35
C PHE A 152 18.47 8.26 -9.85
N ILE A 153 17.84 9.20 -10.57
CA ILE A 153 18.11 9.48 -12.00
C ILE A 153 19.03 10.72 -12.13
N ARG A 154 20.13 10.72 -11.38
CA ARG A 154 21.29 11.60 -11.63
C ARG A 154 22.55 10.83 -11.27
N ASP A 155 22.93 9.92 -12.16
CA ASP A 155 24.28 9.76 -12.71
C ASP A 155 24.23 8.89 -13.97
#